data_AF-A0A5K0WVY8-F1
#
_entry.id   AF-A0A5K0WVY8-F1
#
_cell.length_a   1.000
_cell.length_b   1.000
_cell.length_c   1.000
_cell.angle_alpha   90.00
_cell.angle_beta   90.00
_cell.angle_gamma   90.00
#
_symmetry.space_group_name_H-M   'P 1'
#
loop_
_entity.id
_entity.type
_entity.pdbx_description
1 polymer ?
#
loop_
_entity_poly.entity_id
_entity_poly.type
_entity_poly.pdbx_seq_one_letter_code
_entity_poly.pdbx_strand_id
1 'polypeptide(L)'
;SFGAFSDFVDIGVNLSDDVLDCEILFKVLKFASYISQHLGEAAAPVLYESLVNPLSISFDDAMSCILKILERGYDLSTTEHYISVFGVDSIWEKKQAQHTKQRKFSINSLLSLTALYNKAGSWTRVLNVVENYVKRLICRKGDVRLAVDAKGLSNVNTSLLAVSVSHFARVMFESACGLLVFLGHICNVQGQ
;
A
#
# COMPACT_ATOMS: atom_id res chain seq x y z
N SER A 1 9.05 -9.05 2.44
CA SER A 1 9.52 -9.54 3.74
C SER A 1 9.63 -8.35 4.68
N PHE A 2 8.85 -8.32 5.75
CA PHE A 2 8.68 -7.16 6.65
C PHE A 2 9.45 -7.30 7.98
N GLY A 3 10.62 -7.94 7.96
CA GLY A 3 11.45 -8.18 9.15
C GLY A 3 12.03 -6.90 9.80
N ALA A 4 11.98 -5.76 9.13
CA ALA A 4 12.62 -4.52 9.57
C ALA A 4 11.76 -3.62 10.49
N PHE A 5 10.51 -4.00 10.78
CA PHE A 5 9.63 -3.18 11.63
C PHE A 5 9.84 -3.42 13.14
N SER A 6 10.53 -4.50 13.52
CA SER A 6 10.85 -4.78 14.94
C SER A 6 11.83 -3.77 15.52
N ASP A 7 12.66 -3.12 14.69
CA ASP A 7 13.71 -2.18 15.13
C ASP A 7 13.19 -0.74 15.33
N PHE A 8 11.93 -0.44 15.00
CA PHE A 8 11.35 0.89 15.23
C PHE A 8 10.88 1.11 16.67
N VAL A 9 10.89 0.06 17.52
CA VAL A 9 10.39 0.09 18.89
C VAL A 9 11.38 0.79 19.86
N ASP A 10 12.62 1.07 19.45
CA ASP A 10 13.68 1.59 20.32
C ASP A 10 13.88 3.12 20.28
N ILE A 11 12.86 3.89 19.86
CA ILE A 11 12.91 5.36 19.95
C ILE A 11 11.92 5.80 21.02
N GLY A 12 12.45 5.98 22.23
CA GLY A 12 11.70 6.19 23.47
C GLY A 12 10.58 7.23 23.38
N VAL A 13 9.34 6.78 23.55
CA VAL A 13 8.15 7.59 23.79
C VAL A 13 7.18 6.78 24.70
N ASN A 14 6.32 7.51 25.40
CA ASN A 14 5.42 7.11 26.49
C ASN A 14 4.66 5.77 26.27
N LEU A 15 5.04 4.76 27.06
CA LEU A 15 4.89 3.32 26.78
C LEU A 15 3.48 2.72 26.60
N SER A 16 2.38 3.42 26.93
CA SER A 16 1.03 2.80 26.84
C SER A 16 0.27 3.17 25.57
N ASP A 17 0.20 4.47 25.23
CA ASP A 17 -0.46 4.90 24.00
C ASP A 17 0.41 4.64 22.78
N ASP A 18 1.74 4.72 22.90
CA ASP A 18 2.65 4.43 21.80
C ASP A 18 2.67 2.95 21.41
N VAL A 19 2.51 2.02 22.38
CA VAL A 19 2.43 0.59 22.07
C VAL A 19 1.13 0.27 21.34
N LEU A 20 0.00 0.82 21.80
CA LEU A 20 -1.29 0.62 21.15
C LEU A 20 -1.31 1.24 19.75
N ASP A 21 -0.73 2.43 19.58
CA ASP A 21 -0.63 3.11 18.29
C ASP A 21 0.33 2.36 17.34
N CYS A 22 1.43 1.77 17.84
CA CYS A 22 2.29 0.87 17.07
C CYS A 22 1.52 -0.37 16.57
N GLU A 23 0.70 -0.99 17.42
CA GLU A 23 -0.12 -2.15 17.04
C GLU A 23 -1.18 -1.77 16.00
N ILE A 24 -1.81 -0.59 16.13
CA ILE A 24 -2.75 -0.05 15.14
C ILE A 24 -2.02 0.16 13.80
N LEU A 25 -0.86 0.81 13.82
CA LEU A 25 -0.05 1.04 12.63
C LEU A 25 0.35 -0.27 11.95
N PHE A 26 0.79 -1.27 12.72
CA PHE A 26 1.15 -2.57 12.19
C PHE A 26 -0.03 -3.25 11.46
N LYS A 27 -1.23 -3.19 12.05
CA LYS A 27 -2.44 -3.70 11.42
C LYS A 27 -2.79 -2.95 10.14
N VAL A 28 -2.64 -1.61 10.13
CA VAL A 28 -2.85 -0.79 8.92
C VAL A 28 -1.87 -1.20 7.82
N LEU A 29 -0.57 -1.26 8.12
CA LEU A 29 0.45 -1.61 7.12
C LEU A 29 0.29 -3.04 6.60
N LYS A 30 -0.07 -3.98 7.47
CA LYS A 30 -0.39 -5.35 7.07
C LYS A 30 -1.58 -5.40 6.13
N PHE A 31 -2.63 -4.63 6.40
CA PHE A 31 -3.81 -4.59 5.55
C PHE A 31 -3.56 -3.84 4.23
N ALA A 32 -2.80 -2.76 4.24
CA ALA A 32 -2.31 -2.09 3.03
C ALA A 32 -1.50 -3.06 2.15
N SER A 33 -0.58 -3.84 2.74
CA SER A 33 0.16 -4.88 2.01
C SER A 33 -0.75 -5.97 1.46
N TYR A 34 -1.81 -6.33 2.19
CA TYR A 34 -2.79 -7.31 1.73
C TYR A 34 -3.55 -6.81 0.50
N ILE A 35 -3.98 -5.54 0.51
CA ILE A 35 -4.62 -4.89 -0.64
C ILE A 35 -3.67 -4.87 -1.84
N SER A 36 -2.41 -4.47 -1.66
CA SER A 36 -1.43 -4.45 -2.75
C SER A 36 -1.22 -5.84 -3.37
N GLN A 37 -1.18 -6.89 -2.54
CA GLN A 37 -1.08 -8.28 -3.03
C GLN A 37 -2.34 -8.73 -3.80
N HIS A 38 -3.53 -8.26 -3.40
CA HIS A 38 -4.77 -8.57 -4.11
C HIS A 38 -4.86 -7.87 -5.47
N LEU A 39 -4.39 -6.62 -5.56
CA LEU A 39 -4.35 -5.85 -6.80
C LEU A 39 -3.26 -6.32 -7.77
N GLY A 40 -2.21 -6.96 -7.25
CA GLY A 40 -1.08 -7.44 -8.03
C GLY A 40 -0.06 -6.34 -8.35
N GLU A 41 1.01 -6.72 -9.05
CA GLU A 41 2.21 -5.88 -9.25
C GLU A 41 1.97 -4.66 -10.14
N ALA A 42 0.88 -4.63 -10.91
CA ALA A 42 0.59 -3.56 -11.86
C ALA A 42 -0.02 -2.30 -11.21
N ALA A 43 -0.58 -2.39 -10.01
CA ALA A 43 -1.33 -1.28 -9.42
C ALA A 43 -0.45 -0.07 -9.04
N ALA A 44 0.72 -0.30 -8.44
CA ALA A 44 1.64 0.78 -8.08
C ALA A 44 2.25 1.48 -9.32
N PRO A 45 2.69 0.77 -10.37
CA PRO A 45 3.09 1.38 -11.65
C PRO A 45 2.00 2.22 -12.30
N VAL A 46 0.74 1.78 -12.30
CA VAL A 46 -0.38 2.56 -12.86
C VAL A 46 -0.58 3.89 -12.10
N LEU A 47 -0.53 3.86 -10.76
CA LEU A 47 -0.59 5.07 -9.96
C LEU A 47 0.61 5.99 -10.22
N TYR A 48 1.82 5.43 -10.32
CA TYR A 48 3.02 6.19 -10.64
C TYR A 48 2.92 6.87 -12.01
N GLU A 49 2.48 6.14 -13.04
CA GLU A 49 2.33 6.67 -14.38
C GLU A 49 1.31 7.81 -14.41
N SER A 50 0.17 7.66 -13.73
CA SER A 50 -0.84 8.71 -13.64
C SER A 50 -0.35 9.99 -12.94
N LEU A 51 0.62 9.87 -12.01
CA LEU A 51 1.23 11.00 -11.32
C LEU A 51 2.29 11.71 -12.17
N VAL A 52 3.10 10.95 -12.90
CA VAL A 52 4.24 11.47 -13.67
C VAL A 52 3.81 11.91 -15.07
N ASN A 53 2.81 11.26 -15.65
CA ASN A 53 2.29 11.52 -16.99
C ASN A 53 0.76 11.64 -16.97
N PRO A 54 0.21 12.74 -16.40
CA PRO A 54 -1.24 12.91 -16.26
C PRO A 54 -2.00 13.07 -17.59
N LEU A 55 -1.28 13.16 -18.72
CA LEU A 55 -1.86 13.25 -20.06
C LEU A 55 -2.40 11.91 -20.58
N SER A 56 -1.98 10.76 -20.03
CA SER A 56 -2.47 9.43 -20.43
C SER A 56 -3.66 8.96 -19.61
N ILE A 57 -3.60 9.14 -18.29
CA ILE A 57 -4.67 8.79 -17.35
C ILE A 57 -4.58 9.73 -16.15
N SER A 58 -5.72 10.29 -15.71
CA SER A 58 -5.73 11.12 -14.51
C SER A 58 -5.55 10.26 -13.27
N PHE A 59 -4.93 10.82 -12.23
CA PHE A 59 -4.76 10.12 -10.95
C PHE A 59 -6.09 9.69 -10.33
N ASP A 60 -7.10 10.55 -10.42
CA ASP A 60 -8.44 10.27 -9.90
C ASP A 60 -9.11 9.11 -10.67
N ASP A 61 -8.93 9.05 -11.98
CA ASP A 61 -9.44 7.93 -12.80
C ASP A 61 -8.71 6.62 -12.49
N ALA A 62 -7.37 6.67 -12.33
CA ALA A 62 -6.58 5.51 -11.93
C ALA A 62 -7.02 4.99 -10.55
N MET A 63 -7.20 5.90 -9.58
CA MET A 63 -7.68 5.58 -8.24
C MET A 63 -9.10 5.00 -8.28
N SER A 64 -10.01 5.62 -9.04
CA SER A 64 -11.38 5.13 -9.22
C SER A 64 -11.41 3.72 -9.81
N CYS A 65 -10.57 3.45 -10.82
CA CYS A 65 -10.43 2.12 -11.40
C CYS A 65 -9.93 1.09 -10.38
N ILE A 66 -8.91 1.42 -9.59
CA ILE A 66 -8.39 0.54 -8.53
C ILE A 66 -9.45 0.24 -7.48
N LEU A 67 -10.19 1.26 -7.01
CA LEU A 67 -11.27 1.08 -6.04
C LEU A 67 -12.41 0.22 -6.60
N LYS A 68 -12.79 0.40 -7.86
CA LYS A 68 -13.78 -0.46 -8.54
C LYS A 68 -13.33 -1.92 -8.60
N ILE A 69 -12.04 -2.18 -8.86
CA ILE A 69 -11.48 -3.54 -8.84
C ILE A 69 -11.55 -4.14 -7.44
N LEU A 70 -11.29 -3.35 -6.39
CA LEU A 70 -11.41 -3.82 -5.01
C LEU A 70 -12.85 -4.17 -4.63
N GLU A 71 -13.82 -3.41 -5.12
CA GLU A 71 -15.24 -3.66 -4.85
C GLU A 71 -15.78 -4.85 -5.64
N ARG A 72 -15.61 -4.84 -6.96
CA ARG A 72 -16.31 -5.74 -7.88
C ARG A 72 -15.45 -6.90 -8.36
N GLY A 73 -14.14 -6.85 -8.12
CA GLY A 73 -13.17 -7.74 -8.72
C GLY A 73 -12.87 -7.37 -10.17
N TYR A 74 -11.92 -8.06 -10.78
CA TYR A 74 -11.59 -7.91 -12.19
C TYR A 74 -12.56 -8.72 -13.04
N ASP A 75 -13.30 -8.07 -13.95
CA ASP A 75 -14.18 -8.75 -14.88
C ASP A 75 -13.45 -9.12 -16.17
N LEU A 76 -13.26 -10.42 -16.39
CA LEU A 76 -12.67 -10.98 -17.61
C LEU A 76 -13.67 -11.03 -18.78
N SER A 77 -14.96 -10.76 -18.54
CA SER A 77 -16.02 -10.97 -19.53
C SER A 77 -16.02 -9.95 -20.68
N THR A 78 -15.41 -8.78 -20.49
CA THR A 78 -15.34 -7.71 -21.49
C THR A 78 -14.27 -7.91 -22.56
N THR A 79 -13.47 -8.96 -22.48
CA THR A 79 -12.28 -9.08 -23.32
C THR A 79 -12.42 -10.26 -24.28
N GLU A 80 -13.18 -10.03 -25.37
CA GLU A 80 -13.37 -10.97 -26.50
C GLU A 80 -12.02 -11.53 -27.01
N HIS A 81 -10.95 -10.76 -26.88
CA HIS A 81 -9.58 -11.14 -27.21
C HIS A 81 -9.04 -12.34 -26.41
N TYR A 82 -9.48 -12.55 -25.17
CA TYR A 82 -9.02 -13.70 -24.37
C TYR A 82 -9.68 -15.00 -24.83
N ILE A 83 -10.94 -14.93 -25.32
CA ILE A 83 -11.72 -16.09 -25.81
C ILE A 83 -11.05 -16.76 -26.99
N SER A 84 -10.50 -15.98 -27.92
CA SER A 84 -9.74 -16.50 -29.07
C SER A 84 -8.39 -17.11 -28.70
N VAL A 85 -7.80 -16.75 -27.55
CA VAL A 85 -6.42 -17.15 -27.16
C VAL A 85 -6.40 -18.34 -26.20
N PHE A 86 -7.35 -18.42 -25.26
CA PHE A 86 -7.32 -19.40 -24.17
C PHE A 86 -8.44 -20.45 -24.25
N GLY A 87 -9.40 -20.29 -25.17
CA GLY A 87 -10.58 -21.14 -25.25
C GLY A 87 -11.59 -20.85 -24.13
N VAL A 88 -12.85 -21.21 -24.39
CA VAL A 88 -14.00 -20.88 -23.52
C VAL A 88 -13.86 -21.49 -22.12
N ASP A 89 -13.42 -22.75 -22.04
CA ASP A 89 -13.34 -23.49 -20.77
C ASP A 89 -12.26 -22.92 -19.82
N SER A 90 -11.08 -22.56 -20.35
CA SER A 90 -10.00 -21.96 -19.54
C SER A 90 -10.38 -20.59 -18.98
N ILE A 91 -11.17 -19.82 -19.72
CA ILE A 91 -11.66 -18.50 -19.28
C ILE A 91 -12.72 -18.65 -18.20
N TRP A 92 -13.60 -19.65 -18.35
CA TRP A 92 -14.60 -19.95 -17.33
C TRP A 92 -13.93 -20.34 -16.00
N GLU A 93 -12.93 -21.23 -16.04
CA GLU A 93 -12.14 -21.60 -14.85
C GLU A 93 -11.44 -20.40 -14.21
N LYS A 94 -10.78 -19.56 -15.02
CA LYS A 94 -10.14 -18.32 -14.53
C LYS A 94 -11.16 -17.38 -13.91
N LYS A 95 -12.32 -17.19 -14.54
CA LYS A 95 -13.41 -16.35 -14.01
C LYS A 95 -13.90 -16.86 -12.66
N GLN A 96 -14.14 -18.16 -12.54
CA GLN A 96 -14.57 -18.78 -11.29
C GLN A 96 -13.51 -18.64 -10.19
N ALA A 97 -12.23 -18.81 -10.53
CA ALA A 97 -11.12 -18.57 -9.62
C ALA A 97 -11.06 -17.10 -9.16
N GLN A 98 -11.28 -16.13 -10.06
CA GLN A 98 -11.33 -14.71 -9.73
C GLN A 98 -12.52 -14.37 -8.81
N HIS A 99 -13.72 -14.89 -9.08
CA HIS A 99 -14.86 -14.70 -8.18
C HIS A 99 -14.61 -15.27 -6.78
N THR A 100 -13.94 -16.44 -6.71
CA THR A 100 -13.58 -17.06 -5.43
C THR A 100 -12.56 -16.21 -4.67
N LYS A 101 -11.53 -15.71 -5.36
CA LYS A 101 -10.54 -14.77 -4.81
C LYS A 101 -11.20 -13.49 -4.32
N GLN A 102 -12.12 -12.92 -5.11
CA GLN A 102 -12.83 -11.69 -4.76
C GLN A 102 -13.71 -11.87 -3.53
N ARG A 103 -14.49 -12.95 -3.43
CA ARG A 103 -15.29 -13.23 -2.22
C ARG A 103 -14.41 -13.37 -0.98
N LYS A 104 -13.30 -14.12 -1.10
CA LYS A 104 -12.33 -14.28 -0.01
C LYS A 104 -11.73 -12.93 0.40
N PHE A 105 -11.41 -12.08 -0.59
CA PHE A 105 -10.91 -10.73 -0.36
C PHE A 105 -11.91 -9.85 0.39
N SER A 106 -13.18 -9.80 -0.06
CA SER A 106 -14.21 -8.98 0.59
C SER A 106 -14.43 -9.41 2.05
N ILE A 107 -14.51 -10.72 2.33
CA ILE A 107 -14.69 -11.24 3.70
C ILE A 107 -13.47 -10.89 4.57
N ASN A 108 -12.26 -11.17 4.09
CA ASN A 108 -11.05 -10.89 4.86
C ASN A 108 -10.85 -9.39 5.09
N SER A 109 -11.23 -8.55 4.14
CA SER A 109 -11.17 -7.10 4.26
C SER A 109 -12.13 -6.61 5.32
N LEU A 110 -13.38 -7.06 5.31
CA LEU A 110 -14.36 -6.72 6.34
C LEU A 110 -13.88 -7.14 7.74
N LEU A 111 -13.36 -8.37 7.87
CA LEU A 111 -12.83 -8.87 9.15
C LEU A 111 -11.62 -8.06 9.62
N SER A 112 -10.69 -7.71 8.72
CA SER A 112 -9.51 -6.93 9.04
C SER A 112 -9.87 -5.51 9.46
N LEU A 113 -10.79 -4.87 8.75
CA LEU A 113 -11.29 -3.52 9.06
C LEU A 113 -12.05 -3.50 10.39
N THR A 114 -12.92 -4.49 10.64
CA THR A 114 -13.62 -4.62 11.92
C THR A 114 -12.64 -4.85 13.07
N ALA A 115 -11.65 -5.72 12.89
CA ALA A 115 -10.63 -5.98 13.91
C ALA A 115 -9.68 -4.79 14.14
N LEU A 116 -9.49 -3.93 13.13
CA LEU A 116 -8.76 -2.68 13.24
C LEU A 116 -9.58 -1.63 13.98
N TYR A 117 -10.84 -1.44 13.59
CA TYR A 117 -11.77 -0.53 14.26
C TYR A 117 -11.93 -0.88 15.75
N ASN A 118 -12.20 -2.15 16.07
CA ASN A 118 -12.33 -2.61 17.45
C ASN A 118 -11.06 -2.40 18.27
N LYS A 119 -9.89 -2.46 17.63
CA LYS A 119 -8.60 -2.23 18.29
C LYS A 119 -8.33 -0.74 18.53
N ALA A 120 -8.71 0.11 17.58
CA ALA A 120 -8.49 1.56 17.66
C ALA A 120 -9.62 2.30 18.40
N GLY A 121 -10.79 1.69 18.56
CA GLY A 121 -11.99 2.28 19.13
C GLY A 121 -12.69 3.31 18.21
N SER A 122 -11.97 3.91 17.26
CA SER A 122 -12.52 4.84 16.27
C SER A 122 -11.64 4.91 15.02
N TRP A 123 -12.25 5.29 13.88
CA TRP A 123 -11.50 5.61 12.66
C TRP A 123 -10.65 6.87 12.82
N THR A 124 -11.08 7.84 13.62
CA THR A 124 -10.28 9.04 13.94
C THR A 124 -8.93 8.65 14.57
N ARG A 125 -8.91 7.69 15.50
CA ARG A 125 -7.63 7.20 16.06
C ARG A 125 -6.76 6.54 15.00
N VAL A 126 -7.32 5.71 14.13
CA VAL A 126 -6.58 5.09 13.01
C VAL A 126 -5.95 6.16 12.12
N LEU A 127 -6.71 7.19 11.75
CA LEU A 127 -6.23 8.29 10.90
C LEU A 127 -5.12 9.08 11.59
N ASN A 128 -5.24 9.39 12.88
CA ASN A 128 -4.18 10.07 13.64
C ASN A 128 -2.88 9.28 13.67
N VAL A 129 -2.95 7.94 13.85
CA VAL A 129 -1.78 7.06 13.84
C VAL A 129 -1.11 7.06 12.46
N VAL A 130 -1.90 6.96 11.39
CA VAL A 130 -1.39 7.02 10.00
C VAL A 130 -0.75 8.37 9.70
N GLU A 131 -1.41 9.47 10.11
CA GLU A 131 -0.89 10.82 9.93
C GLU A 131 0.45 11.00 10.66
N ASN A 132 0.55 10.55 11.91
CA ASN A 132 1.78 10.60 12.69
C ASN A 132 2.91 9.77 12.04
N TYR A 133 2.59 8.60 11.49
CA TYR A 133 3.55 7.78 10.74
C TYR A 133 4.04 8.50 9.48
N VAL A 134 3.13 9.04 8.66
CA VAL A 134 3.48 9.76 7.43
C VAL A 134 4.30 11.02 7.75
N LYS A 135 3.95 11.77 8.80
CA LYS A 135 4.75 12.90 9.29
C LYS A 135 6.18 12.47 9.64
N ARG A 136 6.36 11.33 10.33
CA ARG A 136 7.71 10.79 10.65
C ARG A 136 8.48 10.38 9.39
N LEU A 137 7.81 9.84 8.37
CA LEU A 137 8.44 9.53 7.09
C LEU A 137 8.91 10.79 6.35
N ILE A 138 8.10 11.86 6.35
CA ILE A 138 8.39 13.13 5.65
C ILE A 138 9.39 14.01 6.41
N CYS A 139 9.31 14.05 7.75
CA CYS A 139 10.12 14.93 8.61
C CYS A 139 11.57 14.48 8.84
N ARG A 140 12.02 13.36 8.26
CA ARG A 140 13.45 12.98 8.31
C ARG A 140 14.38 13.89 7.49
N LYS A 141 13.84 14.97 6.92
CA LYS A 141 14.53 15.99 6.11
C LYS A 141 15.43 16.94 6.92
N GLY A 142 15.47 16.84 8.26
CA GLY A 142 16.11 17.85 9.13
C GLY A 142 17.41 17.47 9.86
N ASP A 143 17.60 16.22 10.28
CA ASP A 143 18.65 15.89 11.27
C ASP A 143 19.71 14.89 10.80
N VAL A 144 19.90 14.76 9.49
CA VAL A 144 21.10 14.13 8.96
C VAL A 144 22.10 15.23 8.61
N ARG A 145 22.64 15.89 9.64
CA ARG A 145 23.96 16.52 9.56
C ARG A 145 25.01 15.40 9.44
N LEU A 146 25.02 14.71 8.30
CA LEU A 146 26.24 14.03 7.87
C LEU A 146 27.21 15.13 7.47
N ALA A 147 27.90 15.67 8.46
CA ALA A 147 29.25 16.19 8.26
C ALA A 147 30.13 14.98 7.90
N VAL A 148 29.90 14.40 6.73
CA VAL A 148 30.85 13.50 6.10
C VAL A 148 31.68 14.43 5.22
N ASP A 149 32.87 14.74 5.72
CA ASP A 149 33.94 15.35 4.95
C ASP A 149 34.00 14.63 3.60
N ALA A 150 33.57 15.33 2.54
CA ALA A 150 33.42 14.81 1.19
C ALA A 150 34.78 14.67 0.50
N LYS A 151 35.72 13.99 1.16
CA LYS A 151 37.08 13.77 0.68
C LYS A 151 37.44 12.30 0.86
N GLY A 152 36.83 11.44 0.03
CA GLY A 152 37.27 10.05 -0.12
C GLY A 152 36.22 8.95 -0.26
N LEU A 153 34.96 9.24 -0.62
CA LEU A 153 33.98 8.18 -0.89
C LEU A 153 34.19 7.61 -2.30
N SER A 154 34.68 6.36 -2.37
CA SER A 154 34.87 5.63 -3.62
C SER A 154 33.55 5.40 -4.36
N ASN A 155 33.60 5.32 -5.69
CA ASN A 155 32.42 5.16 -6.57
C ASN A 155 31.48 4.01 -6.17
N VAL A 156 32.00 2.96 -5.54
CA VAL A 156 31.23 1.79 -5.05
C VAL A 156 30.37 2.15 -3.83
N ASN A 157 30.86 3.00 -2.93
CA ASN A 157 30.05 3.41 -1.78
C ASN A 157 28.93 4.38 -2.20
N THR A 158 29.23 5.26 -3.17
CA THR A 158 28.24 6.17 -3.75
C THR A 158 27.15 5.40 -4.51
N SER A 159 27.51 4.36 -5.27
CA SER A 159 26.53 3.53 -5.98
C SER A 159 25.70 2.65 -5.03
N LEU A 160 26.30 2.10 -3.97
CA LEU A 160 25.57 1.34 -2.94
C LEU A 160 24.59 2.24 -2.18
N LEU A 161 25.01 3.46 -1.81
CA LEU A 161 24.14 4.46 -1.20
C LEU A 161 23.01 4.85 -2.15
N ALA A 162 23.30 5.12 -3.43
CA ALA A 162 22.29 5.44 -4.43
C ALA A 162 21.25 4.31 -4.60
N VAL A 163 21.70 3.05 -4.66
CA VAL A 163 20.83 1.86 -4.74
C VAL A 163 19.98 1.73 -3.48
N SER A 164 20.58 1.92 -2.30
CA SER A 164 19.88 1.79 -1.02
C SER A 164 18.81 2.87 -0.85
N VAL A 165 19.14 4.12 -1.19
CA VAL A 165 18.20 5.25 -1.20
C VAL A 165 17.09 5.03 -2.22
N SER A 166 17.41 4.54 -3.42
CA SER A 166 16.42 4.23 -4.46
C SER A 166 15.47 3.12 -4.02
N HIS A 167 15.99 2.07 -3.38
CA HIS A 167 15.18 0.98 -2.84
C HIS A 167 14.27 1.48 -1.70
N PHE A 168 14.82 2.30 -0.80
CA PHE A 168 14.05 2.92 0.27
C PHE A 168 12.94 3.83 -0.28
N ALA A 169 13.24 4.65 -1.30
CA ALA A 169 12.27 5.50 -1.97
C ALA A 169 11.14 4.69 -2.63
N ARG A 170 11.48 3.57 -3.30
CA ARG A 170 10.49 2.66 -3.88
C ARG A 170 9.56 2.07 -2.81
N VAL A 171 10.12 1.54 -1.72
CA VAL A 171 9.32 0.96 -0.62
C VAL A 171 8.44 2.03 0.03
N MET A 172 8.94 3.26 0.20
CA MET A 172 8.12 4.38 0.69
C MET A 172 6.96 4.70 -0.26
N PHE A 173 7.22 4.75 -1.56
CA PHE A 173 6.19 5.01 -2.57
C PHE A 173 5.12 3.90 -2.58
N GLU A 174 5.53 2.64 -2.59
CA GLU A 174 4.62 1.49 -2.53
C GLU A 174 3.79 1.49 -1.24
N SER A 175 4.41 1.82 -0.11
CA SER A 175 3.71 1.95 1.17
C SER A 175 2.71 3.11 1.15
N ALA A 176 3.07 4.26 0.57
CA ALA A 176 2.18 5.40 0.46
C ALA A 176 0.97 5.10 -0.46
N CYS A 177 1.21 4.42 -1.59
CA CYS A 177 0.14 3.94 -2.45
C CYS A 177 -0.78 2.95 -1.73
N GLY A 178 -0.21 1.99 -1.01
CA GLY A 178 -0.98 1.03 -0.21
C GLY A 178 -1.85 1.71 0.84
N LEU A 179 -1.33 2.72 1.54
CA LEU A 179 -2.08 3.53 2.50
C LEU A 179 -3.19 4.34 1.83
N LEU A 180 -2.91 4.93 0.67
CA LEU A 180 -3.89 5.73 -0.06
C LEU A 180 -5.06 4.88 -0.55
N VAL A 181 -4.76 3.71 -1.12
CA VAL A 181 -5.79 2.75 -1.54
C VAL A 181 -6.57 2.23 -0.34
N PHE A 182 -5.91 1.97 0.79
CA PHE A 182 -6.57 1.63 2.05
C PHE A 182 -7.55 2.70 2.51
N LEU A 183 -7.13 3.97 2.51
CA LEU A 183 -7.99 5.10 2.89
C LEU A 183 -9.18 5.24 1.94
N GLY A 184 -8.94 5.18 0.63
CA GLY A 184 -10.01 5.20 -0.38
C GLY A 184 -10.99 4.04 -0.20
N HIS A 185 -10.49 2.85 0.11
CA HIS A 185 -11.34 1.69 0.36
C HIS A 185 -12.20 1.86 1.62
N ILE A 186 -11.65 2.39 2.72
CA ILE A 186 -12.45 2.69 3.92
C ILE A 186 -13.54 3.71 3.61
N CYS A 187 -13.20 4.79 2.90
CA CYS A 187 -14.18 5.82 2.54
C CYS A 187 -15.32 5.23 1.68
N ASN A 188 -15.02 4.36 0.73
CA ASN A 188 -16.04 3.69 -0.08
C ASN A 188 -16.91 2.72 0.72
N VAL A 189 -16.33 1.97 1.65
CA VAL A 189 -17.07 1.02 2.50
C VAL A 189 -17.98 1.73 3.51
N GLN A 190 -17.60 2.92 3.99
CA GLN A 190 -18.43 3.71 4.92
C GLN A 190 -19.55 4.50 4.23
N GLY A 191 -19.44 4.75 2.93
CA GLY A 191 -20.45 5.47 2.15
C GLY A 191 -21.57 4.60 1.57
N GLN A 192 -21.51 3.28 1.75
CA GLN A 192 -22.55 2.30 1.38
C GLN A 192 -23.42 1.96 2.58
#